data_AF-A0A4R6UBX1-F1
#
_entry.id   AF-A0A4R6UBX1-F1
#
_cell.length_a   1.000
_cell.length_b   1.000
_cell.length_c   1.000
_cell.angle_alpha   90.00
_cell.angle_beta   90.00
_cell.angle_gamma   90.00
#
_symmetry.space_group_name_H-M   'P 1'
#
loop_
_entity.id
_entity.type
_entity.pdbx_description
1 polymer ?
#
loop_
_entity_poly.entity_id
_entity_poly.type
_entity_poly.pdbx_seq_one_letter_code
_entity_poly.pdbx_strand_id
1 'polypeptide(L)'
;MSEPPRPDPVLDPDLPAQDRALLRADPDALIPARAPTPAEPEAVWRFPLARWLLEHPVAASVTTVVVLLAGARLLSRVLLLVLPVLAAVFVVALLATARRDKEPPARAAARRHHGRYVTAADLDDDAARLLARAQRAATAVRAARVVRSGHIDAVDNTVVLEHQLWETATTLRRISDLRARAVPTPDASDDIAELLARRRRVLEAARESAAARVTALEDYAERVAEAERTLERATALHRLLAEQEELTDLLAATAADEHAVRHLAELTERAATAQEGLRRAAREAGEAARRLPGTG
;
A
#
# COMPACT_ATOMS: atom_id res chain seq x y z
N MET A 1 -23.31 19.47 -10.11
CA MET A 1 -22.54 19.66 -8.87
C MET A 1 -21.74 18.40 -8.66
N SER A 2 -20.42 18.43 -8.84
CA SER A 2 -19.57 17.25 -8.69
C SER A 2 -19.50 16.84 -7.21
N GLU A 3 -19.60 15.56 -6.93
CA GLU A 3 -19.45 15.02 -5.58
C GLU A 3 -18.07 15.43 -5.02
N PRO A 4 -17.98 15.90 -3.76
CA PRO A 4 -16.69 16.28 -3.18
C PRO A 4 -15.73 15.08 -3.19
N PRO A 5 -14.43 15.29 -3.42
CA PRO A 5 -13.45 14.21 -3.38
C PRO A 5 -13.49 13.57 -1.99
N ARG A 6 -13.60 12.24 -1.93
CA ARG A 6 -13.56 11.48 -0.68
C ARG A 6 -12.09 11.15 -0.38
N PRO A 7 -11.43 11.85 0.57
CA PRO A 7 -10.07 11.50 0.96
C PRO A 7 -10.04 10.12 1.62
N ASP A 8 -8.91 9.44 1.47
CA ASP A 8 -8.68 8.17 2.17
C ASP A 8 -8.64 8.39 3.69
N PRO A 9 -8.99 7.40 4.52
CA PRO A 9 -8.87 7.55 5.96
C PRO A 9 -7.40 7.72 6.38
N VAL A 10 -7.15 8.71 7.24
CA VAL A 10 -5.81 8.94 7.80
C VAL A 10 -5.73 8.33 9.18
N LEU A 11 -4.76 7.44 9.38
CA LEU A 11 -4.54 6.72 10.63
C LEU A 11 -3.41 7.38 11.41
N ASP A 12 -3.56 7.41 12.74
CA ASP A 12 -2.49 7.86 13.64
C ASP A 12 -1.23 6.99 13.45
N PRO A 13 -0.07 7.60 13.14
CA PRO A 13 1.17 6.86 12.90
C PRO A 13 1.68 6.11 14.15
N ASP A 14 1.29 6.53 15.35
CA ASP A 14 1.68 5.92 16.62
C ASP A 14 0.81 4.69 16.98
N LEU A 15 -0.09 4.27 16.08
CA LEU A 15 -0.83 3.02 16.22
C LEU A 15 0.07 1.80 15.97
N PRO A 16 -0.13 0.69 16.71
CA PRO A 16 0.56 -0.56 16.41
C PRO A 16 0.39 -0.97 14.95
N ALA A 17 1.48 -1.36 14.28
CA ALA A 17 1.48 -1.65 12.84
C ALA A 17 0.43 -2.70 12.44
N GLN A 18 0.19 -3.70 13.29
CA GLN A 18 -0.83 -4.73 13.07
C GLN A 18 -2.24 -4.14 13.04
N ASP A 19 -2.60 -3.28 13.99
CA ASP A 19 -3.93 -2.65 13.99
C ASP A 19 -4.08 -1.69 12.81
N ARG A 20 -3.03 -0.95 12.50
CA ARG A 20 -3.01 -0.04 11.36
C ARG A 20 -3.24 -0.78 10.04
N ALA A 21 -2.68 -1.99 9.89
CA ALA A 21 -2.95 -2.86 8.74
C ALA A 21 -4.40 -3.34 8.71
N LEU A 22 -4.98 -3.73 9.85
CA LEU A 22 -6.39 -4.13 9.95
C LEU A 22 -7.34 -2.98 9.56
N LEU A 23 -7.07 -1.77 10.06
CA LEU A 23 -7.87 -0.58 9.77
C LEU A 23 -7.78 -0.14 8.30
N ARG A 24 -6.62 -0.32 7.66
CA ARG A 24 -6.46 -0.06 6.21
C ARG A 24 -7.15 -1.11 5.33
N ALA A 25 -7.20 -2.36 5.80
CA ALA A 25 -7.78 -3.46 5.04
C ALA A 25 -9.32 -3.37 4.93
N ASP A 26 -9.99 -2.76 5.92
CA ASP A 26 -11.44 -2.56 5.93
C ASP A 26 -11.78 -1.11 6.35
N PRO A 27 -11.67 -0.13 5.43
CA PRO A 27 -12.03 1.26 5.69
C PRO A 27 -13.49 1.47 6.07
N ASP A 28 -14.39 0.60 5.60
CA ASP A 28 -15.83 0.68 5.86
C ASP A 28 -16.17 0.31 7.31
N ALA A 29 -15.26 -0.36 8.03
CA ALA A 29 -15.36 -0.60 9.46
C ALA A 29 -15.05 0.63 10.32
N LEU A 30 -14.49 1.71 9.74
CA LEU A 30 -14.12 2.91 10.47
C LEU A 30 -15.35 3.74 10.81
N ILE A 31 -15.45 4.12 12.08
CA ILE A 31 -16.58 4.86 12.61
C ILE A 31 -16.16 6.31 12.84
N PRO A 32 -16.86 7.31 12.25
CA PRO A 32 -16.50 8.72 12.38
C PRO A 32 -16.36 9.12 13.85
N ALA A 33 -15.37 9.94 14.17
CA ALA A 33 -15.10 10.37 15.54
C ALA A 33 -16.25 11.19 16.17
N ARG A 34 -17.16 11.73 15.35
CA ARG A 34 -18.38 12.40 15.82
C ARG A 34 -19.50 11.44 16.22
N ALA A 35 -19.45 10.18 15.77
CA ALA A 35 -20.39 9.16 16.20
C ALA A 35 -20.04 8.71 17.63
N PRO A 36 -21.03 8.29 18.43
CA PRO A 36 -20.75 7.74 19.76
C PRO A 36 -19.79 6.56 19.65
N THR A 37 -18.90 6.42 20.64
CA THR A 37 -18.00 5.27 20.71
C THR A 37 -18.83 4.00 20.67
N PRO A 38 -18.54 3.06 19.75
CA PRO A 38 -19.42 1.92 19.56
C PRO A 38 -19.35 1.06 20.80
N ALA A 39 -20.51 0.77 21.39
CA ALA A 39 -20.63 -0.08 22.56
C ALA A 39 -19.90 -1.40 22.31
N GLU A 40 -19.28 -1.94 23.35
CA GLU A 40 -18.78 -3.31 23.25
C GLU A 40 -19.93 -4.20 22.82
N PRO A 41 -19.71 -5.16 21.89
CA PRO A 41 -20.67 -6.23 21.74
C PRO A 41 -20.78 -6.83 23.13
N GLU A 42 -21.89 -6.54 23.82
CA GLU A 42 -22.15 -7.16 25.11
C GLU A 42 -21.94 -8.64 24.84
N ALA A 43 -21.02 -9.25 25.58
CA ALA A 43 -20.84 -10.69 25.53
C ALA A 43 -22.11 -11.25 26.15
N VAL A 44 -23.16 -11.28 25.35
CA VAL A 44 -24.46 -11.79 25.66
C VAL A 44 -24.25 -13.31 25.67
N TRP A 45 -23.61 -13.78 26.74
CA TRP A 45 -23.80 -15.11 27.28
C TRP A 45 -25.25 -15.19 27.80
N ARG A 46 -26.23 -14.90 26.94
CA ARG A 46 -27.60 -15.34 27.13
C ARG A 46 -27.54 -16.82 26.83
N PHE A 47 -27.34 -17.62 27.88
CA PHE A 47 -27.70 -19.03 27.81
C PHE A 47 -29.14 -19.10 27.28
N PRO A 48 -29.39 -19.58 26.05
CA PRO A 48 -30.73 -19.59 25.47
C PRO A 48 -31.69 -20.44 26.32
N LEU A 49 -31.14 -21.41 27.05
CA LEU A 49 -31.84 -22.24 28.03
C LEU A 49 -32.40 -21.44 29.21
N ALA A 50 -31.69 -20.42 29.72
CA ALA A 50 -32.13 -19.66 30.90
C ALA A 50 -33.35 -18.79 30.59
N ARG A 51 -33.41 -18.20 29.39
CA ARG A 51 -34.57 -17.41 28.93
C ARG A 51 -35.76 -18.30 28.57
N TRP A 52 -35.51 -19.44 27.89
CA TRP A 52 -36.57 -20.40 27.57
C TRP A 52 -37.18 -21.06 28.82
N LEU A 53 -36.38 -21.36 29.87
CA LEU A 53 -36.91 -21.84 31.15
C LEU A 53 -37.72 -20.78 31.90
N LEU A 54 -37.30 -19.51 31.84
CA LEU A 54 -38.05 -18.40 32.46
C LEU A 54 -39.38 -18.13 31.75
N GLU A 55 -39.41 -18.25 30.42
CA GLU A 55 -40.60 -17.96 29.61
C GLU A 55 -41.62 -19.11 29.61
N HIS A 56 -41.23 -20.36 29.94
CA HIS A 56 -42.12 -21.52 29.92
C HIS A 56 -42.11 -22.38 31.20
N PRO A 57 -42.51 -21.82 32.36
CA PRO A 57 -42.59 -22.57 33.63
C PRO A 57 -43.60 -23.74 33.57
N VAL A 58 -44.60 -23.66 32.69
CA VAL A 58 -45.59 -24.71 32.45
C VAL A 58 -44.97 -25.92 31.72
N ALA A 59 -44.02 -25.70 30.80
CA ALA A 59 -43.36 -26.78 30.08
C ALA A 59 -42.43 -27.60 31.00
N ALA A 60 -41.74 -26.92 31.92
CA ALA A 60 -40.91 -27.55 32.95
C ALA A 60 -41.74 -28.37 33.95
N SER A 61 -42.93 -27.88 34.33
CA SER A 61 -43.83 -28.61 35.23
C SER A 61 -44.53 -29.80 34.54
N VAL A 62 -44.94 -29.68 33.28
CA VAL A 62 -45.52 -30.80 32.50
C VAL A 62 -44.49 -31.90 32.24
N THR A 63 -43.23 -31.56 31.90
CA THR A 63 -42.17 -32.56 31.75
C THR A 63 -41.87 -33.27 33.06
N THR A 64 -41.85 -32.54 34.19
CA THR A 64 -41.67 -33.13 35.52
C THR A 64 -42.81 -34.10 35.88
N VAL A 65 -44.07 -33.75 35.57
CA VAL A 65 -45.25 -34.60 35.84
C VAL A 65 -45.30 -35.83 34.92
N VAL A 66 -44.93 -35.70 33.63
CA VAL A 66 -44.87 -36.82 32.68
C VAL A 66 -43.74 -37.80 33.05
N VAL A 67 -42.61 -37.30 33.54
CA VAL A 67 -41.50 -38.12 34.10
C VAL A 67 -41.93 -38.87 35.36
N LEU A 68 -42.75 -38.24 36.20
CA LEU A 68 -43.28 -38.86 37.42
C LEU A 68 -44.33 -39.95 37.13
N LEU A 69 -45.15 -39.78 36.08
CA LEU A 69 -46.18 -40.73 35.65
C LEU A 69 -45.64 -41.89 34.80
N ALA A 70 -44.55 -41.69 34.06
CA ALA A 70 -43.92 -42.73 33.25
C ALA A 70 -42.97 -43.59 34.11
N GLY A 71 -43.52 -44.66 34.70
CA GLY A 71 -42.83 -45.55 35.64
C GLY A 71 -41.36 -45.90 35.31
N ALA A 72 -40.56 -46.02 36.37
CA ALA A 72 -39.09 -46.02 36.44
C ALA A 72 -38.29 -46.90 35.43
N ARG A 73 -38.92 -47.84 34.72
CA ARG A 73 -38.24 -48.71 33.73
C ARG A 73 -38.20 -48.14 32.31
N LEU A 74 -39.17 -47.34 31.89
CA LEU A 74 -39.13 -46.68 30.57
C LEU A 74 -38.22 -45.44 30.59
N LEU A 75 -38.17 -44.77 31.75
CA LEU A 75 -37.41 -43.55 31.99
C LEU A 75 -35.91 -43.72 31.73
N SER A 76 -35.33 -44.85 32.13
CA SER A 76 -33.90 -45.16 31.93
C SER A 76 -33.49 -45.16 30.45
N ARG A 77 -34.30 -45.79 29.58
CA ARG A 77 -33.96 -45.94 28.14
C ARG A 77 -34.17 -44.65 27.37
N VAL A 78 -35.22 -43.88 27.70
CA VAL A 78 -35.48 -42.58 27.08
C VAL A 78 -34.43 -41.56 27.54
N LEU A 79 -34.05 -41.54 28.82
CA LEU A 79 -33.01 -40.64 29.33
C LEU A 79 -31.64 -40.94 28.70
N LEU A 80 -31.29 -42.23 28.54
CA LEU A 80 -30.03 -42.64 27.87
C LEU A 80 -29.93 -42.20 26.40
N LEU A 81 -31.07 -42.07 25.69
CA LEU A 81 -31.08 -41.63 24.29
C LEU A 81 -31.24 -40.11 24.15
N VAL A 82 -32.08 -39.48 24.97
CA VAL A 82 -32.39 -38.06 24.85
C VAL A 82 -31.27 -37.18 25.40
N LEU A 83 -30.65 -37.54 26.54
CA LEU A 83 -29.60 -36.75 27.15
C LEU A 83 -28.38 -36.50 26.24
N PRO A 84 -27.79 -37.51 25.55
CA PRO A 84 -26.67 -37.28 24.65
C PRO A 84 -27.07 -36.49 23.39
N VAL A 85 -28.30 -36.66 22.88
CA VAL A 85 -28.80 -35.87 21.75
C VAL A 85 -28.98 -34.41 22.16
N LEU A 86 -29.54 -34.15 23.35
CA LEU A 86 -29.69 -32.80 23.88
C LEU A 86 -28.33 -32.16 24.15
N ALA A 87 -27.38 -32.92 24.69
CA ALA A 87 -26.01 -32.47 24.90
C ALA A 87 -25.29 -32.19 23.57
N ALA A 88 -25.47 -33.02 22.55
CA ALA A 88 -24.91 -32.79 21.22
C ALA A 88 -25.52 -31.55 20.56
N VAL A 89 -26.83 -31.37 20.62
CA VAL A 89 -27.52 -30.16 20.14
C VAL A 89 -27.04 -28.92 20.91
N PHE A 90 -26.85 -29.03 22.22
CA PHE A 90 -26.32 -27.95 23.05
C PHE A 90 -24.88 -27.59 22.68
N VAL A 91 -24.01 -28.60 22.48
CA VAL A 91 -22.63 -28.39 22.04
C VAL A 91 -22.59 -27.78 20.64
N VAL A 92 -23.41 -28.27 19.70
CA VAL A 92 -23.51 -27.72 18.34
C VAL A 92 -24.03 -26.28 18.37
N ALA A 93 -25.04 -25.98 19.19
CA ALA A 93 -25.55 -24.63 19.38
C ALA A 93 -24.48 -23.71 19.99
N LEU A 94 -23.75 -24.18 21.01
CA LEU A 94 -22.65 -23.46 21.65
C LEU A 94 -21.49 -23.18 20.67
N LEU A 95 -21.13 -24.16 19.84
CA LEU A 95 -20.13 -23.98 18.78
C LEU A 95 -20.64 -23.04 17.67
N ALA A 96 -21.93 -23.09 17.34
CA ALA A 96 -22.52 -22.23 16.32
C ALA A 96 -22.62 -20.77 16.77
N THR A 97 -22.93 -20.49 18.05
CA THR A 97 -22.91 -19.14 18.62
C THR A 97 -21.48 -18.62 18.78
N ALA A 98 -20.55 -19.44 19.29
CA ALA A 98 -19.14 -19.07 19.41
C ALA A 98 -18.46 -18.75 18.07
N ARG A 99 -18.98 -19.29 16.95
CA ARG A 99 -18.54 -18.94 15.59
C ARG A 99 -19.25 -17.72 14.99
N ARG A 100 -20.46 -17.38 15.45
CA ARG A 100 -21.24 -16.24 14.93
C ARG A 100 -20.84 -14.90 15.54
N ASP A 101 -20.28 -14.88 16.74
CA ASP A 101 -20.01 -13.63 17.48
C ASP A 101 -18.56 -13.12 17.38
N LYS A 102 -17.74 -13.65 16.47
CA LYS A 102 -16.41 -13.07 16.25
C LYS A 102 -16.56 -11.78 15.46
N GLU A 103 -16.67 -10.67 16.18
CA GLU A 103 -16.51 -9.33 15.62
C GLU A 103 -15.28 -9.32 14.67
N PRO A 104 -15.41 -8.84 13.43
CA PRO A 104 -14.29 -8.75 12.51
C PRO A 104 -13.12 -8.00 13.17
N PRO A 105 -11.88 -8.45 12.99
CA PRO A 105 -10.73 -7.87 13.70
C PRO A 105 -10.56 -6.36 13.39
N ALA A 106 -10.95 -5.92 12.19
CA ALA A 106 -10.94 -4.50 11.82
C ALA A 106 -11.98 -3.67 12.59
N ARG A 107 -13.20 -4.18 12.83
CA ARG A 107 -14.23 -3.50 13.64
C ARG A 107 -13.82 -3.42 15.11
N ALA A 108 -13.28 -4.50 15.65
CA ALA A 108 -12.74 -4.51 17.00
C ALA A 108 -11.58 -3.51 17.16
N ALA A 109 -10.68 -3.43 16.16
CA ALA A 109 -9.60 -2.44 16.13
C ALA A 109 -10.15 -1.01 15.99
N ALA A 110 -11.14 -0.77 15.13
CA ALA A 110 -11.75 0.55 14.92
C ALA A 110 -12.45 1.05 16.19
N ARG A 111 -13.12 0.16 16.92
CA ARG A 111 -13.67 0.45 18.26
C ARG A 111 -12.57 0.82 19.25
N ARG A 112 -11.54 -0.03 19.37
CA ARG A 112 -10.47 0.15 20.36
C ARG A 112 -9.68 1.44 20.14
N HIS A 113 -9.46 1.80 18.89
CA HIS A 113 -8.72 2.99 18.49
C HIS A 113 -9.62 4.11 17.97
N HIS A 114 -10.89 4.12 18.40
CA HIS A 114 -11.84 5.15 18.02
C HIS A 114 -11.30 6.55 18.36
N GLY A 115 -11.37 7.48 17.41
CA GLY A 115 -10.80 8.83 17.54
C GLY A 115 -9.30 8.94 17.18
N ARG A 116 -8.57 7.82 17.04
CA ARG A 116 -7.18 7.75 16.53
C ARG A 116 -7.09 7.52 15.02
N TYR A 117 -8.16 7.85 14.31
CA TYR A 117 -8.20 7.94 12.85
C TYR A 117 -9.13 9.08 12.45
N VAL A 118 -8.97 9.57 11.21
CA VAL A 118 -9.82 10.60 10.61
C VAL A 118 -10.43 10.01 9.34
N THR A 119 -11.76 10.03 9.27
CA THR A 119 -12.53 9.56 8.11
C THR A 119 -13.02 10.73 7.26
N ALA A 120 -13.38 10.49 6.00
CA ALA A 120 -13.98 11.52 5.15
C ALA A 120 -15.27 12.12 5.77
N ALA A 121 -16.04 11.31 6.49
CA ALA A 121 -17.27 11.76 7.17
C ALA A 121 -17.02 12.69 8.37
N ASP A 122 -15.79 12.77 8.87
CA ASP A 122 -15.42 13.71 9.93
C ASP A 122 -15.16 15.13 9.42
N LEU A 123 -15.09 15.30 8.10
CA LEU A 123 -14.66 16.52 7.42
C LEU A 123 -15.84 17.21 6.73
N ASP A 124 -15.81 18.54 6.72
CA ASP A 124 -16.64 19.33 5.79
C ASP A 124 -16.03 19.28 4.37
N ASP A 125 -16.80 19.70 3.36
CA ASP A 125 -16.38 19.61 1.96
C ASP A 125 -15.05 20.33 1.66
N ASP A 126 -14.77 21.43 2.37
CA ASP A 126 -13.55 22.20 2.16
C ASP A 126 -12.33 21.52 2.79
N ALA A 127 -12.49 21.05 4.02
CA ALA A 127 -11.50 20.23 4.70
C ALA A 127 -11.20 18.93 3.93
N ALA A 128 -12.23 18.28 3.37
CA ALA A 128 -12.07 17.07 2.55
C ALA A 128 -11.22 17.34 1.29
N ARG A 129 -11.45 18.47 0.60
CA ARG A 129 -10.64 18.89 -0.56
C ARG A 129 -9.18 19.17 -0.19
N LEU A 130 -8.93 19.87 0.92
CA LEU A 130 -7.58 20.15 1.40
C LEU A 130 -6.84 18.86 1.78
N LEU A 131 -7.52 17.93 2.46
CA LEU A 131 -6.91 16.65 2.82
C LEU A 131 -6.59 15.80 1.59
N ALA A 132 -7.51 15.72 0.62
CA ALA A 132 -7.29 14.97 -0.62
C ALA A 132 -6.09 15.52 -1.41
N ARG A 133 -5.86 16.85 -1.40
CA ARG A 133 -4.67 17.49 -1.97
C ARG A 133 -3.39 17.05 -1.26
N ALA A 134 -3.35 17.15 0.07
CA ALA A 134 -2.21 16.69 0.86
C ALA A 134 -1.89 15.21 0.63
N GLN A 135 -2.91 14.36 0.58
CA GLN A 135 -2.75 12.92 0.31
C GLN A 135 -2.15 12.65 -1.06
N ARG A 136 -2.58 13.39 -2.10
CA ARG A 136 -1.99 13.27 -3.45
C ARG A 136 -0.52 13.66 -3.45
N ALA A 137 -0.17 14.78 -2.81
CA ALA A 137 1.22 15.23 -2.70
C ALA A 137 2.09 14.21 -1.94
N ALA A 138 1.62 13.71 -0.79
CA ALA A 138 2.33 12.68 -0.03
C ALA A 138 2.49 11.37 -0.82
N THR A 139 1.47 10.98 -1.58
CA THR A 139 1.52 9.78 -2.45
C THR A 139 2.54 9.95 -3.57
N ALA A 140 2.59 11.13 -4.21
CA ALA A 140 3.57 11.44 -5.24
C ALA A 140 5.00 11.34 -4.70
N VAL A 141 5.28 11.93 -3.54
CA VAL A 141 6.61 11.83 -2.90
C VAL A 141 6.99 10.38 -2.60
N ARG A 142 6.08 9.61 -1.99
CA ARG A 142 6.34 8.19 -1.66
C ARG A 142 6.54 7.32 -2.90
N ALA A 143 5.92 7.68 -4.03
CA ALA A 143 6.05 6.96 -5.29
C ALA A 143 7.33 7.30 -6.06
N ALA A 144 8.00 8.41 -5.74
CA ALA A 144 9.19 8.87 -6.46
C ALA A 144 10.39 7.91 -6.25
N ARG A 145 11.07 7.57 -7.35
CA ARG A 145 12.24 6.68 -7.34
C ARG A 145 13.38 7.27 -6.53
N VAL A 146 13.60 8.59 -6.60
CA VAL A 146 14.68 9.29 -5.89
C VAL A 146 14.61 9.13 -4.37
N VAL A 147 13.39 9.01 -3.83
CA VAL A 147 13.15 8.72 -2.41
C VAL A 147 13.43 7.25 -2.13
N ARG A 148 12.95 6.32 -2.98
CA ARG A 148 13.20 4.89 -2.80
C ARG A 148 14.67 4.48 -2.97
N SER A 149 15.44 5.20 -3.79
CA SER A 149 16.86 4.96 -4.02
C SER A 149 17.76 5.55 -2.94
N GLY A 150 17.19 6.09 -1.84
CA GLY A 150 17.93 6.60 -0.69
C GLY A 150 18.76 7.87 -0.96
N HIS A 151 18.53 8.54 -2.10
CA HIS A 151 19.23 9.81 -2.41
C HIS A 151 18.65 10.98 -1.58
N ILE A 152 17.43 10.81 -1.08
CA ILE A 152 16.80 11.61 -0.05
C ILE A 152 16.48 10.64 1.08
N ASP A 153 16.69 11.02 2.34
CA ASP A 153 16.48 10.14 3.49
C ASP A 153 15.06 9.55 3.49
N ALA A 154 14.96 8.30 3.05
CA ALA A 154 13.70 7.63 2.81
C ALA A 154 12.95 7.34 4.12
N VAL A 155 13.70 7.18 5.22
CA VAL A 155 13.16 6.85 6.54
C VAL A 155 12.55 8.11 7.16
N ASP A 156 13.30 9.21 7.18
CA ASP A 156 12.80 10.49 7.66
C ASP A 156 11.59 10.94 6.85
N ASN A 157 11.63 10.83 5.53
CA ASN A 157 10.49 11.22 4.70
C ASN A 157 9.26 10.36 4.95
N THR A 158 9.39 9.04 5.08
CA THR A 158 8.19 8.20 5.22
C THR A 158 7.53 8.41 6.58
N VAL A 159 8.30 8.52 7.66
CA VAL A 159 7.76 8.70 9.02
C VAL A 159 7.25 10.13 9.24
N VAL A 160 8.05 11.13 8.83
CA VAL A 160 7.67 12.54 9.02
C VAL A 160 6.46 12.89 8.16
N LEU A 161 6.36 12.41 6.91
CA LEU A 161 5.19 12.68 6.07
C LEU A 161 3.91 12.04 6.63
N GLU A 162 3.98 10.83 7.18
CA GLU A 162 2.82 10.22 7.85
C GLU A 162 2.37 11.07 9.05
N HIS A 163 3.31 11.59 9.85
CA HIS A 163 3.01 12.48 10.97
C HIS A 163 2.43 13.82 10.52
N GLN A 164 3.01 14.46 9.50
CA GLN A 164 2.50 15.72 8.94
C GLN A 164 1.09 15.57 8.37
N LEU A 165 0.80 14.45 7.71
CA LEU A 165 -0.52 14.15 7.19
C LEU A 165 -1.53 13.95 8.32
N TRP A 166 -1.14 13.25 9.39
CA TRP A 166 -1.96 13.06 10.59
C TRP A 166 -2.28 14.38 11.31
N GLU A 167 -1.29 15.24 11.53
CA GLU A 167 -1.51 16.56 12.14
C GLU A 167 -2.44 17.44 11.27
N THR A 168 -2.27 17.38 9.95
CA THR A 168 -3.13 18.10 9.01
C THR A 168 -4.56 17.58 9.09
N ALA A 169 -4.75 16.26 9.03
CA ALA A 169 -6.08 15.63 9.10
C ALA A 169 -6.79 15.92 10.43
N THR A 170 -6.07 15.85 11.55
CA THR A 170 -6.63 16.14 12.88
C THR A 170 -7.00 17.60 13.06
N THR A 171 -6.19 18.53 12.52
CA THR A 171 -6.51 19.97 12.51
C THR A 171 -7.75 20.24 11.67
N LEU A 172 -7.83 19.69 10.46
CA LEU A 172 -8.98 19.81 9.58
C LEU A 172 -10.26 19.22 10.20
N ARG A 173 -10.18 18.03 10.80
CA ARG A 173 -11.27 17.43 11.58
C ARG A 173 -11.76 18.37 12.68
N ARG A 174 -10.84 18.97 13.44
CA ARG A 174 -11.19 19.89 14.53
C ARG A 174 -11.89 21.15 14.02
N ILE A 175 -11.43 21.70 12.90
CA ILE A 175 -12.08 22.86 12.26
C ILE A 175 -13.50 22.48 11.82
N SER A 176 -13.67 21.35 11.13
CA SER A 176 -14.98 20.89 10.65
C SER A 176 -15.94 20.59 11.81
N ASP A 177 -15.46 19.99 12.90
CA ASP A 177 -16.27 19.76 14.11
C ASP A 177 -16.73 21.09 14.72
N LEU A 178 -15.80 22.04 14.89
CA LEU A 178 -16.13 23.36 15.42
C LEU A 178 -17.11 24.15 14.53
N ARG A 179 -17.08 23.96 13.21
CA ARG A 179 -18.03 24.58 12.28
C ARG A 179 -19.41 23.92 12.32
N ALA A 180 -19.48 22.61 12.56
CA ALA A 180 -20.73 21.86 12.60
C ALA A 180 -21.53 22.08 13.90
N ARG A 181 -20.88 22.52 14.98
CA ARG A 181 -21.55 22.83 16.25
C ARG A 181 -22.56 23.96 16.07
N ALA A 182 -23.77 23.76 16.58
CA ALA A 182 -24.81 24.78 16.56
C ALA A 182 -24.32 26.07 17.22
N VAL A 183 -24.58 27.19 16.53
CA VAL A 183 -24.27 28.54 17.02
C VAL A 183 -25.59 29.14 17.52
N PRO A 184 -25.61 29.82 18.70
CA PRO A 184 -26.78 30.54 19.18
C PRO A 184 -27.29 31.53 18.12
N THR A 185 -28.60 31.63 17.97
CA THR A 185 -29.23 32.49 16.96
C THR A 185 -28.84 33.97 17.11
N PRO A 186 -28.79 34.73 16.00
CA PRO A 186 -28.29 36.11 15.95
C PRO A 186 -29.15 37.15 16.68
N ASP A 187 -30.22 36.76 17.37
CA ASP A 187 -30.99 37.63 18.28
C ASP A 187 -30.26 37.88 19.61
N ALA A 188 -28.94 37.77 19.55
CA ALA A 188 -28.02 37.75 20.67
C ALA A 188 -27.37 39.13 20.78
N SER A 189 -27.30 39.66 22.00
CA SER A 189 -26.62 40.92 22.37
C SER A 189 -25.33 41.17 21.56
N ASP A 190 -24.99 42.44 21.32
CA ASP A 190 -23.77 42.87 20.61
C ASP A 190 -22.50 42.13 21.08
N ASP A 191 -22.41 41.81 22.37
CA ASP A 191 -21.32 41.03 22.96
C ASP A 191 -21.21 39.61 22.36
N ILE A 192 -22.34 38.93 22.14
CA ILE A 192 -22.39 37.60 21.53
C ILE A 192 -22.02 37.68 20.05
N ALA A 193 -22.49 38.72 19.34
CA ALA A 193 -22.12 38.95 17.94
C ALA A 193 -20.60 39.14 17.78
N GLU A 194 -19.97 39.90 18.68
CA GLU A 194 -18.51 40.07 18.70
C GLU A 194 -17.77 38.74 18.95
N LEU A 195 -18.23 37.94 19.91
CA LEU A 195 -17.66 36.62 20.20
C LEU A 195 -17.77 35.68 18.99
N LEU A 196 -18.89 35.68 18.28
CA LEU A 196 -19.06 34.89 17.06
C LEU A 196 -18.20 35.39 15.89
N ALA A 197 -18.02 36.70 15.75
CA ALA A 197 -17.08 37.26 14.78
C ALA A 197 -15.63 36.84 15.10
N ARG A 198 -15.23 36.89 16.38
CA ARG A 198 -13.91 36.42 16.83
C ARG A 198 -13.74 34.93 16.56
N ARG A 199 -14.74 34.10 16.85
CA ARG A 199 -14.74 32.66 16.54
C ARG A 199 -14.50 32.40 15.05
N ARG A 200 -15.23 33.10 14.17
CA ARG A 200 -15.07 32.97 12.71
C ARG A 200 -13.66 33.34 12.25
N ARG A 201 -13.10 34.46 12.75
CA ARG A 201 -11.72 34.85 12.44
C ARG A 201 -10.69 33.80 12.85
N VAL A 202 -10.84 33.21 14.05
CA VAL A 202 -9.95 32.15 14.53
C VAL A 202 -10.05 30.89 13.66
N LEU A 203 -11.26 30.48 13.27
CA LEU A 203 -11.46 29.32 12.40
C LEU A 203 -10.88 29.54 11.00
N GLU A 204 -11.03 30.74 10.44
CA GLU A 204 -10.43 31.07 9.15
C GLU A 204 -8.91 31.12 9.21
N ALA A 205 -8.32 31.73 10.24
CA ALA A 205 -6.87 31.71 10.43
C ALA A 205 -6.32 30.28 10.57
N ALA A 206 -7.05 29.41 11.30
CA ALA A 206 -6.68 27.99 11.41
C ALA A 206 -6.77 27.26 10.06
N ARG A 207 -7.81 27.55 9.25
CA ARG A 207 -7.96 27.00 7.89
C ARG A 207 -6.82 27.47 6.98
N GLU A 208 -6.49 28.74 7.00
CA GLU A 208 -5.40 29.32 6.21
C GLU A 208 -4.04 28.70 6.57
N SER A 209 -3.78 28.50 7.87
CA SER A 209 -2.58 27.81 8.33
C SER A 209 -2.51 26.36 7.83
N ALA A 210 -3.62 25.61 7.90
CA ALA A 210 -3.69 24.25 7.36
C ALA A 210 -3.50 24.24 5.82
N ALA A 211 -4.10 25.19 5.11
CA ALA A 211 -3.93 25.33 3.67
C ALA A 211 -2.48 25.66 3.28
N ALA A 212 -1.81 26.55 4.01
CA ALA A 212 -0.40 26.88 3.80
C ALA A 212 0.51 25.65 4.00
N ARG A 213 0.20 24.82 5.00
CA ARG A 213 0.92 23.54 5.21
C ARG A 213 0.72 22.58 4.03
N VAL A 214 -0.50 22.48 3.50
CA VAL A 214 -0.80 21.66 2.31
C VAL A 214 -0.01 22.17 1.10
N THR A 215 0.02 23.50 0.88
CA THR A 215 0.82 24.11 -0.20
C THR A 215 2.31 23.79 -0.04
N ALA A 216 2.86 23.91 1.17
CA ALA A 216 4.27 23.56 1.41
C ALA A 216 4.58 22.08 1.11
N LEU A 217 3.63 21.18 1.38
CA LEU A 217 3.75 19.76 1.02
C LEU A 217 3.67 19.53 -0.50
N GLU A 218 2.81 20.28 -1.21
CA GLU A 218 2.73 20.26 -2.68
C GLU A 218 4.03 20.79 -3.31
N ASP A 219 4.57 21.90 -2.82
CA ASP A 219 5.86 22.46 -3.26
C ASP A 219 7.01 21.46 -3.03
N TYR A 220 6.99 20.77 -1.89
CA TYR A 220 7.95 19.71 -1.61
C TYR A 220 7.83 18.54 -2.61
N ALA A 221 6.59 18.11 -2.92
CA ALA A 221 6.34 17.08 -3.92
C ALA A 221 6.85 17.48 -5.31
N GLU A 222 6.68 18.74 -5.70
CA GLU A 222 7.19 19.27 -6.95
C GLU A 222 8.72 19.22 -7.01
N ARG A 223 9.41 19.63 -5.94
CA ARG A 223 10.87 19.54 -5.83
C ARG A 223 11.38 18.10 -5.94
N VAL A 224 10.69 17.16 -5.31
CA VAL A 224 11.01 15.73 -5.42
C VAL A 224 10.84 15.24 -6.86
N ALA A 225 9.79 15.66 -7.56
CA ALA A 225 9.58 15.31 -8.96
C ALA A 225 10.64 15.93 -9.89
N GLU A 226 11.13 17.14 -9.61
CA GLU A 226 12.26 17.74 -10.32
C GLU A 226 13.57 16.97 -10.11
N ALA A 227 13.84 16.56 -8.87
CA ALA A 227 14.98 15.71 -8.56
C ALA A 227 14.92 14.37 -9.30
N GLU A 228 13.73 13.74 -9.38
CA GLU A 228 13.52 12.51 -10.14
C GLU A 228 13.81 12.69 -11.63
N ARG A 229 13.30 13.75 -12.26
CA ARG A 229 13.62 14.08 -13.66
C ARG A 229 15.12 14.27 -13.88
N THR A 230 15.83 14.84 -12.91
CA THR A 230 17.29 15.02 -12.98
C THR A 230 18.03 13.70 -12.89
N LEU A 231 17.60 12.81 -11.97
CA LEU A 231 18.15 11.45 -11.86
C LEU A 231 17.96 10.64 -13.15
N GLU A 232 16.78 10.74 -13.78
CA GLU A 232 16.48 10.06 -15.04
C GLU A 232 17.37 10.56 -16.18
N ARG A 233 17.57 11.88 -16.29
CA ARG A 233 18.49 12.47 -17.28
C ARG A 233 19.93 12.02 -17.04
N ALA A 234 20.38 12.03 -15.78
CA ALA A 234 21.72 11.55 -15.45
C ALA A 234 21.89 10.08 -15.84
N THR A 235 20.92 9.22 -15.52
CA THR A 235 20.95 7.80 -15.87
C THR A 235 20.98 7.60 -17.40
N ALA A 236 20.17 8.34 -18.14
CA ALA A 236 20.16 8.30 -19.60
C ALA A 236 21.51 8.74 -20.20
N LEU A 237 22.13 9.78 -19.67
CA LEU A 237 23.44 10.25 -20.10
C LEU A 237 24.52 9.19 -19.86
N HIS A 238 24.55 8.56 -18.68
CA HIS A 238 25.51 7.50 -18.39
C HIS A 238 25.37 6.31 -19.37
N ARG A 239 24.13 5.93 -19.70
CA ARG A 239 23.87 4.88 -20.69
C ARG A 239 24.39 5.26 -22.07
N LEU A 240 24.14 6.48 -22.53
CA LEU A 240 24.64 6.96 -23.82
C LEU A 240 26.16 7.00 -23.87
N LEU A 241 26.83 7.43 -22.80
CA LEU A 241 28.29 7.43 -22.73
C LEU A 241 28.87 6.01 -22.83
N ALA A 242 28.26 5.03 -22.15
CA ALA A 242 28.66 3.62 -22.27
C ALA A 242 28.47 3.09 -23.71
N GLU A 243 27.36 3.44 -24.37
CA GLU A 243 27.13 3.07 -25.78
C GLU A 243 28.16 3.73 -26.73
N GLN A 244 28.59 4.98 -26.45
CA GLN A 244 29.63 5.64 -27.25
C GLN A 244 31.01 4.98 -27.10
N GLU A 245 31.34 4.50 -25.90
CA GLU A 245 32.57 3.75 -25.66
C GLU A 245 32.58 2.45 -26.49
N GLU A 246 31.48 1.69 -26.48
CA GLU A 246 31.33 0.47 -27.28
C GLU A 246 31.41 0.75 -28.80
N LEU A 247 30.81 1.83 -29.27
CA LEU A 247 30.94 2.26 -30.68
C LEU A 247 32.38 2.63 -31.05
N THR A 248 33.10 3.25 -30.13
CA THR A 248 34.51 3.62 -30.33
C THR A 248 35.38 2.36 -30.43
N ASP A 249 35.15 1.37 -29.57
CA ASP A 249 35.83 0.08 -29.62
C ASP A 249 35.54 -0.68 -30.92
N LEU A 250 34.28 -0.65 -31.38
CA LEU A 250 33.89 -1.26 -32.65
C LEU A 250 34.59 -0.60 -33.85
N LEU A 251 34.70 0.74 -33.85
CA LEU A 251 35.43 1.47 -34.88
C LEU A 251 36.92 1.12 -34.88
N ALA A 252 37.53 1.00 -33.69
CA ALA A 252 38.93 0.59 -33.56
C ALA A 252 39.17 -0.84 -34.08
N ALA A 253 38.26 -1.78 -33.76
CA ALA A 253 38.32 -3.15 -34.26
C ALA A 253 38.17 -3.20 -35.80
N THR A 254 37.23 -2.44 -36.36
CA THR A 254 37.01 -2.37 -37.81
C THR A 254 38.24 -1.82 -38.55
N ALA A 255 38.86 -0.75 -38.01
CA ALA A 255 40.09 -0.20 -38.57
C ALA A 255 41.27 -1.20 -38.51
N ALA A 256 41.34 -2.01 -37.44
CA ALA A 256 42.31 -3.09 -37.33
C ALA A 256 42.06 -4.21 -38.37
N ASP A 257 40.80 -4.57 -38.60
CA ASP A 257 40.42 -5.56 -39.61
C ASP A 257 40.76 -5.08 -41.04
N GLU A 258 40.50 -3.81 -41.36
CA GLU A 258 40.92 -3.21 -42.64
C GLU A 258 42.45 -3.25 -42.83
N HIS A 259 43.22 -3.05 -41.76
CA HIS A 259 44.67 -3.20 -41.79
C HIS A 259 45.08 -4.67 -42.01
N ALA A 260 44.44 -5.62 -41.32
CA ALA A 260 44.70 -7.04 -41.47
C ALA A 260 44.40 -7.54 -42.90
N VAL A 261 43.29 -7.10 -43.52
CA VAL A 261 42.94 -7.44 -44.91
C VAL A 261 44.01 -6.92 -45.87
N ARG A 262 44.48 -5.68 -45.70
CA ARG A 262 45.58 -5.13 -46.53
C ARG A 262 46.87 -5.95 -46.36
N HIS A 263 47.23 -6.29 -45.13
CA HIS A 263 48.41 -7.11 -44.86
C HIS A 263 48.32 -8.51 -45.49
N LEU A 264 47.15 -9.15 -45.42
CA LEU A 264 46.90 -10.45 -46.06
C LEU A 264 47.00 -10.36 -47.59
N ALA A 265 46.53 -9.27 -48.20
CA ALA A 265 46.68 -9.04 -49.63
C ALA A 265 48.17 -8.95 -50.03
N GLU A 266 48.99 -8.20 -49.28
CA GLU A 266 50.44 -8.13 -49.49
C GLU A 266 51.12 -9.50 -49.35
N LEU A 267 50.77 -10.27 -48.31
CA LEU A 267 51.31 -11.62 -48.10
C LEU A 267 50.93 -12.56 -49.26
N THR A 268 49.72 -12.42 -49.79
CA THR A 268 49.24 -13.21 -50.93
C THR A 268 50.03 -12.87 -52.20
N GLU A 269 50.30 -11.59 -52.44
CA GLU A 269 51.12 -11.14 -53.58
C GLU A 269 52.57 -11.66 -53.47
N ARG A 270 53.16 -11.60 -52.27
CA ARG A 270 54.49 -12.17 -52.01
C ARG A 270 54.52 -13.68 -52.23
N ALA A 271 53.50 -14.40 -51.76
CA ALA A 271 53.38 -15.84 -51.98
C ALA A 271 53.24 -16.20 -53.47
N ALA A 272 52.45 -15.42 -54.23
CA ALA A 272 52.34 -15.59 -55.68
C ALA A 272 53.69 -15.39 -56.38
N THR A 273 54.42 -14.33 -56.02
CA THR A 273 55.76 -14.05 -56.56
C THR A 273 56.76 -15.18 -56.24
N ALA A 274 56.75 -15.67 -55.00
CA ALA A 274 57.59 -16.79 -54.58
C ALA A 274 57.25 -18.09 -55.35
N GLN A 275 55.97 -18.38 -55.54
CA GLN A 275 55.49 -19.52 -56.31
C GLN A 275 55.94 -19.44 -57.78
N GLU A 276 55.86 -18.26 -58.40
CA GLU A 276 56.35 -18.00 -59.75
C GLU A 276 57.86 -18.30 -59.86
N GLY A 277 58.64 -17.81 -58.88
CA GLY A 277 60.08 -18.04 -58.79
C GLY A 277 60.44 -19.53 -58.66
N LEU A 278 59.76 -20.25 -57.77
CA LEU A 278 59.94 -21.70 -57.60
C LEU A 278 59.58 -22.49 -58.87
N ARG A 279 58.47 -22.12 -59.54
CA ARG A 279 58.09 -22.75 -60.82
C ARG A 279 59.12 -22.48 -61.91
N ARG A 280 59.72 -21.29 -61.94
CA ARG A 280 60.79 -20.95 -62.90
C ARG A 280 62.04 -21.79 -62.61
N ALA A 281 62.49 -21.83 -61.36
CA ALA A 281 63.64 -22.64 -60.94
C ALA A 281 63.44 -24.14 -61.24
N ALA A 282 62.23 -24.69 -61.00
CA ALA A 282 61.91 -26.07 -61.33
C ALA A 282 61.97 -26.36 -62.84
N ARG A 283 61.49 -25.43 -63.68
CA ARG A 283 61.60 -25.54 -65.15
C ARG A 283 63.07 -25.52 -65.59
N GLU A 284 63.86 -24.57 -65.08
CA GLU A 284 65.29 -24.45 -65.38
C GLU A 284 66.07 -25.71 -64.96
N ALA A 285 65.81 -26.25 -63.77
CA ALA A 285 66.42 -27.51 -63.30
C ALA A 285 66.02 -28.71 -64.18
N GLY A 286 64.74 -28.81 -64.57
CA GLY A 286 64.26 -29.86 -65.47
C GLY A 286 64.82 -29.76 -66.89
N GLU A 287 65.11 -28.56 -67.38
CA GLU A 287 65.86 -28.38 -68.63
C GLU A 287 67.34 -28.74 -68.48
N ALA A 288 68.00 -28.35 -67.39
CA ALA A 288 69.39 -28.69 -67.12
C ALA A 288 69.59 -30.21 -67.01
N ALA A 289 68.69 -30.91 -66.32
CA ALA A 289 68.71 -32.37 -66.20
C ALA A 289 68.55 -33.07 -67.57
N ARG A 290 67.73 -32.51 -68.48
CA ARG A 290 67.56 -33.03 -69.85
C ARG A 290 68.77 -32.77 -70.76
N ARG A 291 69.65 -31.82 -70.41
CA ARG A 291 70.90 -31.53 -71.14
C ARG A 291 72.08 -32.40 -70.67
N LEU A 292 71.94 -33.15 -69.57
CA LEU A 292 72.96 -34.10 -69.14
C LEU A 292 72.85 -35.38 -69.99
N PRO A 293 73.89 -35.78 -70.75
CA PRO A 293 73.89 -37.04 -71.48
C PRO A 293 73.88 -38.21 -70.49
N GLY A 294 73.04 -39.21 -70.75
CA GLY A 294 73.01 -40.44 -69.96
C GLY A 294 74.39 -41.08 -69.96
N THR A 295 75.03 -41.14 -68.79
CA THR A 295 76.11 -42.11 -68.54
C THR A 295 75.45 -43.48 -68.51
N GLY A 296 75.92 -44.37 -69.41
CA GLY A 296 75.30 -45.64 -69.78
C GLY A 296 75.23 -46.71 -68.71
#